data_AF-A0A2P6QRL4-F1
#
_entry.id   AF-A0A2P6QRL4-F1
#
_cell.length_a   1.000
_cell.length_b   1.000
_cell.length_c   1.000
_cell.angle_alpha   90.00
_cell.angle_beta   90.00
_cell.angle_gamma   90.00
#
_symmetry.space_group_name_H-M   'P 1'
#
loop_
_entity.id
_entity.type
_entity.pdbx_description
1 polymer ?
#
loop_
_entity_poly.entity_id
_entity_poly.type
_entity_poly.pdbx_seq_one_letter_code
_entity_poly.pdbx_strand_id
1 'polypeptide(L)' 'MPPPSDGALRVVTKIPGDGIGPLVTNAVEKVMEAMQAPVYFEKYDVTGNMPRVPEEAIESIRRNKMCLKGGLAAALAR' A
#
# COMPACT_ATOMS: atom_id res chain seq x y z
N MET A 1 -24.28 -13.55 1.41
CA MET A 1 -22.96 -13.07 1.90
C MET A 1 -23.17 -11.65 2.40
N PRO A 2 -22.89 -11.33 3.67
CA PRO A 2 -22.98 -9.94 4.12
C PRO A 2 -22.02 -9.07 3.29
N PRO A 3 -22.32 -7.79 3.06
CA PRO A 3 -21.38 -6.86 2.46
C PRO A 3 -20.05 -6.90 3.23
N PRO A 4 -18.87 -6.91 2.58
CA PRO A 4 -17.57 -7.00 3.25
C PRO A 4 -17.30 -5.89 4.26
N SER A 5 -18.05 -4.78 4.22
CA SER A 5 -17.93 -3.67 5.15
C SER A 5 -19.27 -2.97 5.36
N ASP A 6 -19.34 -2.21 6.45
CA ASP A 6 -20.39 -1.24 6.79
C ASP A 6 -20.43 -0.01 5.85
N GLY A 7 -19.66 -0.03 4.75
CA GLY A 7 -19.54 1.10 3.82
C GLY A 7 -18.65 2.24 4.33
N ALA A 8 -18.05 2.12 5.53
CA ALA A 8 -17.17 3.16 6.05
C ALA A 8 -15.87 3.24 5.24
N LEU A 9 -15.44 4.47 4.93
CA LEU A 9 -14.19 4.73 4.24
C LEU A 9 -13.01 4.19 5.07
N ARG A 10 -12.22 3.30 4.48
CA ARG A 10 -11.01 2.75 5.07
C ARG A 10 -9.78 3.40 4.47
N VAL A 11 -8.96 4.02 5.31
CA VAL A 11 -7.64 4.49 4.89
C VAL A 11 -6.68 3.31 4.92
N VAL A 12 -5.97 3.09 3.81
CA VAL A 12 -4.98 2.03 3.66
C VAL A 12 -3.66 2.68 3.26
N THR A 13 -2.59 2.39 4.00
CA THR A 13 -1.25 2.83 3.61
C THR A 13 -0.84 2.10 2.33
N LYS A 14 -0.40 2.82 1.30
CA LYS A 14 0.08 2.24 0.05
C LYS A 14 1.56 2.51 -0.14
N ILE A 15 2.35 1.44 -0.26
CA ILE A 15 3.77 1.49 -0.64
C ILE A 15 3.91 0.81 -2.00
N PRO A 16 4.10 1.54 -3.11
CA PRO A 16 4.19 0.93 -4.44
C PRO A 16 5.34 -0.08 -4.56
N GLY A 17 6.47 0.19 -3.91
CA GLY A 17 7.67 -0.64 -3.93
C GLY A 17 8.45 -0.56 -5.23
N ASP A 18 9.36 -1.51 -5.43
CA ASP A 18 10.31 -1.59 -6.54
C ASP A 18 9.87 -2.61 -7.59
N GLY A 19 10.61 -2.63 -8.72
CA GLY A 19 10.41 -3.61 -9.79
C GLY A 19 9.00 -3.56 -10.37
N ILE A 20 8.29 -4.70 -10.33
CA ILE A 20 6.89 -4.79 -10.79
C ILE A 20 5.88 -4.20 -9.79
N GLY A 21 6.31 -3.87 -8.56
CA GLY A 21 5.46 -3.40 -7.46
C GLY A 21 4.52 -2.25 -7.84
N PRO A 22 5.00 -1.15 -8.45
CA PRO A 22 4.13 -0.04 -8.85
C PRO A 22 3.05 -0.45 -9.85
N LEU A 23 3.34 -1.37 -10.77
CA LEU A 23 2.36 -1.84 -11.76
C LEU A 23 1.22 -2.63 -11.09
N VAL A 24 1.56 -3.57 -10.21
CA VAL A 24 0.57 -4.41 -9.52
C VAL A 24 -0.24 -3.60 -8.51
N THR A 25 0.40 -2.76 -7.70
CA THR A 25 -0.29 -1.95 -6.69
C THR A 25 -1.18 -0.87 -7.31
N ASN A 26 -0.85 -0.35 -8.50
CA ASN A 26 -1.73 0.55 -9.26
C ASN A 26 -2.89 -0.20 -9.92
N ALA A 27 -2.70 -1.46 -10.34
CA ALA A 27 -3.81 -2.27 -10.84
C ALA A 27 -4.86 -2.54 -9.74
N VAL A 28 -4.42 -2.81 -8.50
CA VAL A 28 -5.32 -2.95 -7.34
C VAL A 28 -6.11 -1.66 -7.10
N GLU A 29 -5.46 -0.50 -7.13
CA GLU A 29 -6.13 0.79 -6.95
C GLU A 29 -7.22 1.04 -8.01
N LYS A 30 -6.92 0.77 -9.29
CA LYS A 30 -7.90 0.89 -10.38
C LYS A 30 -9.11 -0.04 -10.21
N VAL A 31 -8.88 -1.28 -9.74
CA VAL A 31 -9.98 -2.21 -9.47
C VAL A 31 -10.84 -1.73 -8.30
N MET A 32 -10.23 -1.24 -7.22
CA MET A 32 -10.97 -0.68 -6.08
C MET A 32 -11.80 0.55 -6.49
N GLU A 33 -11.25 1.43 -7.32
CA GLU A 33 -11.97 2.58 -7.88
C GLU A 33 -13.14 2.14 -8.76
N ALA A 34 -12.92 1.20 -9.69
CA ALA A 34 -13.96 0.68 -10.57
C ALA A 34 -15.10 -0.04 -9.81
N MET A 35 -14.77 -0.67 -8.67
CA MET A 35 -15.74 -1.28 -7.77
C MET A 35 -16.44 -0.28 -6.85
N GLN A 36 -16.02 0.99 -6.87
CA GLN A 36 -16.44 2.02 -5.90
C GLN A 36 -16.25 1.53 -4.44
N ALA A 37 -15.17 0.79 -4.19
CA ALA A 37 -14.86 0.28 -2.87
C ALA A 37 -14.58 1.47 -1.92
N PRO A 38 -15.06 1.42 -0.66
CA PRO A 38 -14.85 2.50 0.30
C PRO A 38 -13.42 2.46 0.87
N VAL A 39 -12.42 2.68 0.01
CA VAL A 39 -10.99 2.65 0.34
C VAL A 39 -10.31 3.91 -0.16
N TYR A 40 -9.47 4.52 0.67
CA TYR A 40 -8.58 5.61 0.32
C TYR A 40 -7.13 5.17 0.52
N PHE A 41 -6.30 5.32 -0.51
CA PHE A 41 -4.89 4.94 -0.45
C PHE A 41 -4.02 6.13 -0.05
N GLU A 42 -3.42 6.05 1.13
CA GLU A 42 -2.41 7.01 1.60
C GLU A 42 -1.03 6.55 1.12
N LYS A 43 -0.52 7.17 0.04
CA LYS A 43 0.67 6.70 -0.68
C LYS A 43 1.98 7.20 -0.06
N TYR A 44 2.95 6.30 0.11
CA TYR A 44 4.33 6.59 0.50
C TYR A 44 5.32 5.95 -0.45
N ASP A 45 6.26 6.73 -0.98
CA ASP A 45 7.31 6.23 -1.86
C ASP A 45 8.47 5.68 -1.01
N VAL A 46 8.55 4.36 -0.93
CA VAL A 46 9.59 3.61 -0.21
C VAL A 46 10.21 2.59 -1.16
N THR A 47 11.54 2.59 -1.22
CA THR A 47 12.35 1.72 -2.08
C THR A 47 13.35 0.94 -1.23
N GLY A 48 13.74 -0.25 -1.68
CA GLY A 48 14.63 -1.15 -0.94
C GLY A 48 16.08 -0.68 -0.81
N ASN A 49 16.48 0.34 -1.57
CA ASN A 49 17.78 0.99 -1.46
C ASN A 49 17.83 2.10 -0.38
N MET A 50 16.71 2.41 0.27
CA MET A 50 16.70 3.37 1.37
C MET A 50 17.36 2.75 2.61
N PRO A 51 18.15 3.52 3.39
CA PRO A 51 18.80 3.02 4.60
C PRO A 51 17.79 2.68 5.70
N ARG A 52 16.61 3.29 5.67
CA ARG A 52 15.48 3.02 6.57
C ARG A 52 14.17 3.42 5.90
N VAL A 53 13.08 2.84 6.36
CA VAL A 53 11.73 3.28 5.99
C VAL A 53 11.48 4.67 6.61
N PRO A 54 10.88 5.63 5.89
CA PRO A 54 10.47 6.93 6.45
C PRO A 54 9.52 6.74 7.66
N GLU A 55 9.71 7.52 8.73
CA GLU A 55 8.89 7.39 9.95
C GLU A 55 7.41 7.66 9.65
N GLU A 56 7.11 8.61 8.76
CA GLU A 56 5.74 8.92 8.33
C GLU A 56 5.00 7.70 7.76
N ALA A 57 5.70 6.84 7.02
CA ALA A 57 5.13 5.60 6.50
C ALA A 57 4.87 4.60 7.63
N ILE A 58 5.77 4.51 8.61
CA ILE A 58 5.61 3.67 9.80
C ILE A 58 4.44 4.15 10.66
N GLU A 59 4.32 5.46 10.88
CA GLU A 59 3.22 6.10 11.60
C GLU A 59 1.88 5.87 10.88
N SER A 60 1.86 5.99 9.55
CA SER A 60 0.67 5.66 8.75
C SER A 60 0.25 4.21 8.91
N ILE A 61 1.19 3.25 8.81
CA ILE A 61 0.90 1.82 9.05
C ILE A 61 0.34 1.61 10.45
N ARG A 62 0.94 2.25 11.47
CA ARG A 62 0.48 2.17 12.86
C ARG A 62 -0.89 2.80 13.05
N ARG A 63 -1.23 3.88 12.36
CA ARG A 63 -2.52 4.56 12.44
C ARG A 63 -3.61 3.77 11.71
N ASN A 64 -3.35 3.39 10.46
CA ASN A 64 -4.33 2.81 9.55
C ASN A 64 -4.53 1.31 9.77
N LYS A 65 -3.54 0.61 10.36
CA LYS A 65 -3.53 -0.84 10.61
C LYS A 65 -3.62 -1.73 9.36
N MET A 66 -3.73 -1.14 8.19
CA MET A 66 -3.81 -1.81 6.89
C MET A 66 -2.81 -1.21 5.93
N CYS A 67 -2.08 -2.07 5.21
CA CYS A 67 -1.06 -1.65 4.26
C CYS A 67 -1.07 -2.55 3.02
N LEU A 68 -1.06 -1.92 1.84
CA LEU A 68 -0.79 -2.56 0.56
C LEU A 68 0.65 -2.21 0.16
N LYS A 69 1.54 -3.20 0.17
CA LYS A 69 2.95 -3.01 -0.22
C LYS A 69 3.33 -3.82 -1.45
N GLY A 70 4.09 -3.19 -2.35
CA GLY A 70 4.84 -3.90 -3.38
C GLY A 70 6.06 -4.62 -2.80
N GLY A 71 6.76 -5.37 -3.68
CA GLY A 71 8.06 -5.93 -3.35
C GLY A 71 9.09 -4.80 -3.20
N LEU A 72 9.95 -4.87 -2.20
CA LEU A 72 11.12 -4.00 -2.08
C LEU A 72 12.34 -4.78 -2.52
N ALA A 73 13.21 -4.16 -3.31
CA ALA A 73 14.45 -4.78 -3.74
C ALA A 73 15.31 -5.09 -2.51
N ALA A 74 15.50 -6.38 -2.23
CA ALA A 74 16.50 -6.80 -1.26
C ALA A 74 17.86 -6.87 -1.95
N ALA A 75 18.92 -6.37 -1.30
CA ALA A 75 20.27 -6.66 -1.77
C ALA A 75 20.43 -8.19 -1.83
N LEU A 76 20.83 -8.72 -2.98
CA LEU A 76 21.22 -10.13 -3.07
C LEU A 76 22.39 -10.34 -2.11
N ALA A 77 22.21 -11.20 -1.11
CA ALA A 77 23.30 -11.63 -0.26
C ALA A 77 24.40 -12.19 -1.16
N ARG A 78 25.59 -11.59 -1.08
CA ARG A 78 26.80 -12.09 -1.74
C ARG A 78 27.41 -13.21 -0.92
#